data_AF-A0A1L8R2S3-F1
#
_entry.id   AF-A0A1L8R2S3-F1
#
_cell.length_a   1.000
_cell.length_b   1.000
_cell.length_c   1.000
_cell.angle_alpha   90.00
_cell.angle_beta   90.00
_cell.angle_gamma   90.00
#
_symmetry.space_group_name_H-M   'P 1'
#
loop_
_entity.id
_entity.type
_entity.pdbx_description
1 polymer ?
#
loop_
_entity_poly.entity_id
_entity_poly.type
_entity_poly.pdbx_seq_one_letter_code
_entity_poly.pdbx_strand_id
1 'polypeptide(L)' 'MKKGFIRFGIGVAVLSLGIAYVAKKTGFFEDDSHLYDEFEA' A
#
# COMPACT_ATOMS: atom_id res chain seq x y z
N MET A 1 -19.47 17.69 -15.85
CA MET A 1 -18.70 17.28 -14.66
C MET A 1 -17.65 18.35 -14.37
N LYS A 2 -17.57 18.89 -13.14
CA LYS A 2 -16.58 19.95 -12.81
C LYS A 2 -15.18 19.34 -12.95
N LYS A 3 -14.35 19.86 -13.87
CA LYS A 3 -12.98 19.39 -14.19
C LYS A 3 -12.08 19.21 -12.95
N GLY A 4 -12.40 19.87 -11.83
CA GLY A 4 -11.72 19.71 -10.54
C GLY A 4 -11.80 18.30 -9.96
N PHE A 5 -12.93 17.60 -10.08
CA PHE A 5 -13.07 16.23 -9.55
C PHE A 5 -12.19 15.22 -10.28
N ILE A 6 -12.00 15.40 -11.59
CA ILE A 6 -11.14 14.53 -12.40
C ILE A 6 -9.67 14.71 -11.98
N ARG A 7 -9.22 15.95 -11.80
CA ARG A 7 -7.85 16.25 -11.35
C ARG A 7 -7.59 15.74 -9.94
N PHE A 8 -8.58 15.89 -9.05
CA PHE A 8 -8.49 15.36 -7.69
C PHE A 8 -8.40 13.84 -7.69
N GLY A 9 -9.25 13.14 -8.47
CA GLY A 9 -9.20 11.68 -8.59
C GLY A 9 -7.87 11.16 -9.11
N ILE A 10 -7.31 11.81 -10.14
CA ILE A 10 -5.98 11.45 -10.68
C ILE A 10 -4.90 11.68 -9.61
N GLY A 11 -4.94 12.81 -8.90
CA GLY A 11 -3.97 13.11 -7.83
C GLY A 11 -3.99 12.07 -6.71
N VAL A 12 -5.18 11.69 -6.24
CA VAL A 12 -5.36 10.66 -5.21
C VAL A 12 -4.85 9.31 -5.72
N ALA A 13 -5.15 8.93 -6.96
CA ALA A 13 -4.71 7.66 -7.54
C ALA A 13 -3.18 7.57 -7.65
N VAL A 14 -2.51 8.65 -8.08
CA VAL A 14 -1.05 8.67 -8.16
C VAL A 14 -0.43 8.61 -6.76
N LEU A 15 -0.99 9.33 -5.80
CA LEU A 15 -0.49 9.32 -4.42
C LEU A 15 -0.65 7.94 -3.76
N SER A 16 -1.80 7.29 -3.92
CA SER A 16 -2.04 5.96 -3.36
C SER A 16 -1.16 4.89 -3.99
N LEU A 17 -0.91 4.95 -5.31
CA LEU A 17 0.06 4.08 -5.98
C LEU A 17 1.49 4.30 -5.46
N GLY A 18 1.89 5.55 -5.24
CA GLY A 18 3.20 5.88 -4.66
C GLY A 18 3.37 5.30 -3.25
N ILE A 19 2.37 5.49 -2.39
CA ILE A 19 2.37 4.93 -1.02
C ILE A 19 2.39 3.40 -1.06
N ALA A 20 1.57 2.77 -1.91
CA ALA A 20 1.53 1.32 -2.04
C ALA A 20 2.88 0.73 -2.51
N TYR A 21 3.58 1.41 -3.43
CA TYR A 21 4.90 0.99 -3.89
C TYR A 21 5.94 1.06 -2.77
N VAL A 22 5.95 2.15 -1.99
CA VAL A 22 6.86 2.30 -0.84
C VAL A 22 6.55 1.26 0.23
N ALA A 23 5.28 1.10 0.61
CA ALA A 23 4.83 0.12 1.60
C ALA A 23 5.20 -1.31 1.21
N LYS A 24 5.04 -1.68 -0.07
CA LYS A 24 5.50 -2.98 -0.58
C LYS A 24 7.01 -3.14 -0.43
N LYS A 25 7.79 -2.12 -0.76
CA LYS A 25 9.26 -2.19 -0.69
C LYS A 25 9.77 -2.29 0.75
N THR A 26 9.06 -1.73 1.72
CA THR A 26 9.44 -1.78 3.13
C THR A 26 8.96 -3.04 3.85
N GLY A 27 8.39 -4.03 3.14
CA GLY A 27 7.84 -5.24 3.76
C GLY A 27 6.56 -4.99 4.56
N PHE A 28 5.88 -3.85 4.38
CA PHE A 28 4.69 -3.51 5.17
C PHE A 28 3.51 -4.48 4.96
N PHE A 29 3.47 -5.13 3.80
CA PHE A 29 2.45 -6.14 3.46
C PHE A 29 2.97 -7.58 3.58
N GLU A 30 4.20 -7.77 4.08
CA GLU A 30 4.76 -9.10 4.30
C GLU A 30 4.22 -9.64 5.63
N ASP A 31 3.89 -10.93 5.65
CA ASP A 31 3.40 -11.62 6.83
C ASP A 31 4.50 -12.56 7.35
N ASP A 32 5.19 -12.08 8.37
CA ASP A 32 6.31 -12.77 9.00
C ASP A 32 5.86 -13.77 10.07
N SER A 33 4.54 -13.94 10.29
CA SER A 33 4.01 -14.87 11.29
C SER A 33 4.54 -16.29 11.10
N HIS A 34 4.67 -16.75 9.86
CA HIS A 34 5.18 -18.10 9.54
C HIS A 34 6.60 -18.38 10.04
N LEU A 35 7.40 -17.34 10.32
CA LEU A 35 8.77 -17.50 10.84
C LEU A 35 8.80 -17.96 12.30
N TYR A 36 7.66 -17.86 13.00
CA TYR A 36 7.52 -18.21 14.41
C TYR A 36 6.63 -19.43 14.64
N ASP A 37 6.05 -20.00 13.58
CA ASP A 37 5.25 -21.23 13.63
C ASP A 37 6.00 -22.38 14.33
N GLU A 38 7.33 -22.40 14.21
CA GLU A 38 8.21 -23.41 14.82
C GLU A 38 8.39 -23.23 16.34
N PHE A 39 8.07 -22.06 16.90
CA PHE A 39 8.33 -21.69 18.31
C PHE A 39 7.06 -21.51 19.15
N GLU A 40 5.89 -21.41 18.52
CA GLU A 40 4.58 -21.32 19.19
C GLU A 40 3.90 -22.70 19.45
N ALA A 41 4.61 -23.81 19.20
CA ALA A 41 4.13 -25.20 19.37
C ALA A 41 4.22 -25.76 20.80
#